data_AF-A0A653K2M1-F1
#
_entry.id   AF-A0A653K2M1-F1
#
_cell.length_a   1.000
_cell.length_b   1.000
_cell.length_c   1.000
_cell.angle_alpha   90.00
_cell.angle_beta   90.00
_cell.angle_gamma   90.00
#
_symmetry.space_group_name_H-M   'P 1'
#
loop_
_entity.id
_entity.type
_entity.pdbx_description
1 polymer ?
#
loop_
_entity_poly.entity_id
_entity_poly.type
_entity_poly.pdbx_seq_one_letter_code
_entity_poly.pdbx_strand_id
1 'polypeptide(L)'
;MPKPRLKLHVRILSDEQIAFGPGKAELLDAIHRTGSISQAAKSMDMSYRRAWQLVDTMNQCFHSNLVDTQTGGTHGGGAVVTELGQIVLKKFRAMEQQAIQAVETEFEDLANYLKVNK
;
A
#
# COMPACT_ATOMS: atom_id res chain seq x y z
N MET A 1 -28.03 8.90 -9.24
CA MET A 1 -26.94 9.34 -10.15
C MET A 1 -25.62 9.22 -9.40
N PRO A 2 -24.52 8.77 -10.04
CA PRO A 2 -23.23 8.67 -9.36
C PRO A 2 -22.68 10.07 -9.06
N LYS A 3 -22.47 10.38 -7.77
CA LYS A 3 -21.77 11.59 -7.34
C LYS A 3 -20.32 11.53 -7.82
N PRO A 4 -19.72 12.64 -8.33
CA PRO A 4 -18.29 12.69 -8.60
C PRO A 4 -17.47 12.22 -7.40
N ARG A 5 -16.36 11.53 -7.67
CA ARG A 5 -15.45 11.02 -6.63
C ARG A 5 -14.02 11.40 -6.95
N LEU A 6 -13.31 11.91 -5.94
CA LEU A 6 -11.88 12.12 -5.99
C LEU A 6 -11.15 10.82 -5.64
N LYS A 7 -10.13 10.47 -6.42
CA LYS A 7 -9.22 9.38 -6.10
C LYS A 7 -7.78 9.87 -6.20
N LEU A 8 -7.10 9.95 -5.06
CA LEU A 8 -5.69 10.30 -4.98
C LEU A 8 -4.84 9.03 -4.80
N HIS A 9 -3.69 9.01 -5.46
CA HIS A 9 -2.71 7.93 -5.34
C HIS A 9 -1.36 8.54 -4.91
N VAL A 10 -1.09 8.53 -3.60
CA VAL A 10 0.19 9.00 -3.05
C VAL A 10 1.27 7.95 -3.29
N ARG A 11 2.41 8.33 -3.85
CA ARG A 11 3.57 7.45 -4.05
C ARG A 11 4.83 8.14 -3.52
N ILE A 12 5.62 7.42 -2.75
CA ILE A 12 6.92 7.84 -2.24
C ILE A 12 7.97 7.20 -3.14
N LEU A 13 8.85 8.02 -3.71
CA LEU A 13 9.95 7.57 -4.56
C LEU A 13 11.26 7.62 -3.76
N SER A 14 12.12 6.64 -3.99
CA SER A 14 13.54 6.64 -3.61
C SER A 14 14.31 6.39 -4.89
N ASP A 15 15.05 7.40 -5.34
CA ASP A 15 15.62 7.46 -6.68
C ASP A 15 14.56 7.15 -7.76
N GLU A 16 14.83 6.19 -8.64
CA GLU A 16 13.93 5.75 -9.73
C GLU A 16 12.90 4.68 -9.28
N GLN A 17 12.86 4.33 -8.00
CA GLN A 17 11.97 3.29 -7.48
C GLN A 17 10.81 3.87 -6.67
N ILE A 18 9.61 3.30 -6.85
CA ILE A 18 8.49 3.58 -5.95
C ILE A 18 8.73 2.81 -4.65
N ALA A 19 9.37 3.46 -3.68
CA ALA A 19 9.64 2.92 -2.35
C ALA A 19 8.36 2.48 -1.63
N PHE A 20 7.31 3.32 -1.67
CA PHE A 20 6.05 3.03 -1.00
C PHE A 20 4.86 3.67 -1.72
N GLY A 21 3.68 3.05 -1.59
CA GLY A 21 2.44 3.50 -2.26
C GLY A 21 1.27 2.57 -1.96
N PRO A 22 0.08 2.77 -2.56
CA PRO A 22 -1.14 2.13 -2.10
C PRO A 22 -1.09 0.60 -2.20
N GLY A 23 -0.57 0.06 -3.30
CA GLY A 23 -0.42 -1.40 -3.46
C GLY A 23 0.60 -2.03 -2.50
N LYS A 24 1.64 -1.28 -2.09
CA LYS A 24 2.60 -1.76 -1.08
C LYS A 24 2.01 -1.68 0.33
N ALA A 25 1.23 -0.63 0.62
CA ALA A 25 0.48 -0.50 1.86
C ALA A 25 -0.55 -1.64 2.02
N GLU A 26 -1.34 -1.92 0.98
CA GLU A 26 -2.31 -3.02 0.96
C GLU A 26 -1.64 -4.39 1.12
N LEU A 27 -0.48 -4.60 0.47
CA LEU A 27 0.28 -5.83 0.63
C LEU A 27 0.78 -6.02 2.07
N LEU A 28 1.27 -4.95 2.68
CA LEU A 28 1.79 -4.97 4.05
C LEU A 28 0.64 -5.21 5.06
N ASP A 29 -0.52 -4.58 4.88
CA ASP A 29 -1.77 -4.90 5.61
C ASP A 29 -2.15 -6.40 5.46
N ALA A 30 -2.12 -6.92 4.24
CA ALA A 30 -2.47 -8.31 3.96
C ALA A 30 -1.47 -9.31 4.58
N ILE A 31 -0.16 -9.00 4.56
CA ILE A 31 0.86 -9.81 5.24
C ILE A 31 0.65 -9.77 6.76
N HIS A 32 0.37 -8.60 7.33
CA HIS A 32 0.10 -8.47 8.77
C HIS A 32 -1.07 -9.36 9.22
N ARG A 33 -2.16 -9.39 8.42
CA ARG A 33 -3.34 -10.22 8.71
C ARG A 33 -3.11 -11.72 8.51
N THR A 34 -2.33 -12.11 7.50
CA THR A 34 -2.20 -13.51 7.07
C THR A 34 -0.96 -14.21 7.60
N GLY A 35 0.07 -13.46 8.01
CA GLY A 35 1.38 -14.02 8.37
C GLY A 35 2.13 -14.65 7.20
N SER A 36 1.72 -14.40 5.94
CA SER A 36 2.30 -15.06 4.77
C SER A 36 2.21 -14.19 3.51
N ILE A 37 3.34 -14.03 2.80
CA ILE A 37 3.38 -13.38 1.47
C ILE A 37 2.50 -14.11 0.45
N SER A 38 2.44 -15.45 0.48
CA SER A 38 1.67 -16.23 -0.49
C SER A 38 0.16 -16.04 -0.37
N GLN A 39 -0.38 -16.10 0.86
CA GLN A 39 -1.77 -15.80 1.16
C GLN A 39 -2.12 -14.34 0.91
N ALA A 40 -1.25 -13.39 1.26
CA ALA A 40 -1.43 -11.98 0.93
C ALA A 40 -1.55 -11.77 -0.59
N ALA A 41 -0.64 -12.34 -1.37
CA ALA A 41 -0.66 -12.28 -2.83
C ALA A 41 -1.99 -12.82 -3.42
N LYS A 42 -2.46 -13.99 -2.93
CA LYS A 42 -3.75 -14.57 -3.32
C LYS A 42 -4.92 -13.65 -2.99
N SER A 43 -4.92 -13.01 -1.82
CA SER A 43 -6.00 -12.10 -1.42
C SER A 43 -6.08 -10.81 -2.26
N MET A 44 -4.99 -10.49 -2.97
CA MET A 44 -4.87 -9.30 -3.82
C MET A 44 -4.87 -9.65 -5.32
N ASP A 45 -5.26 -10.88 -5.68
CA ASP A 45 -5.28 -11.37 -7.06
C ASP A 45 -3.95 -11.14 -7.82
N MET A 46 -2.83 -11.36 -7.14
CA MET A 46 -1.49 -11.22 -7.73
C MET A 46 -0.63 -12.47 -7.54
N SER A 47 0.36 -12.63 -8.43
CA SER A 47 1.31 -13.74 -8.31
C SER A 47 2.20 -13.59 -7.09
N TYR A 48 2.62 -14.72 -6.51
CA TYR A 48 3.60 -14.73 -5.42
C TYR A 48 4.88 -13.98 -5.78
N ARG A 49 5.39 -14.17 -7.02
CA ARG A 49 6.56 -13.45 -7.54
C ARG A 49 6.37 -11.93 -7.47
N ARG A 50 5.18 -11.44 -7.84
CA ARG A 50 4.88 -10.01 -7.79
C ARG A 50 4.87 -9.49 -6.35
N ALA A 51 4.22 -10.20 -5.42
CA ALA A 51 4.22 -9.83 -4.01
C ALA A 51 5.64 -9.82 -3.42
N TRP A 52 6.45 -10.82 -3.77
CA TRP A 52 7.85 -10.90 -3.32
C TRP A 52 8.68 -9.71 -3.83
N GLN A 53 8.55 -9.34 -5.12
CA GLN A 53 9.21 -8.15 -5.66
C GLN A 53 8.81 -6.86 -4.94
N LEU A 54 7.54 -6.73 -4.56
CA LEU A 54 7.07 -5.57 -3.80
C LEU A 54 7.66 -5.52 -2.39
N VAL A 55 7.76 -6.68 -1.71
CA VAL A 55 8.44 -6.81 -0.42
C VAL A 55 9.92 -6.48 -0.52
N ASP A 56 10.61 -7.02 -1.53
CA ASP A 56 12.02 -6.78 -1.77
C ASP A 56 12.31 -5.30 -2.03
N THR A 57 11.53 -4.63 -2.89
CA THR A 57 11.63 -3.18 -3.09
C THR A 57 11.45 -2.41 -1.78
N MET A 58 10.46 -2.79 -0.95
CA MET A 58 10.25 -2.13 0.35
C MET A 58 11.46 -2.31 1.26
N ASN A 59 11.98 -3.53 1.41
CA ASN A 59 13.10 -3.79 2.30
C ASN A 59 14.40 -3.11 1.82
N GLN A 60 14.58 -2.92 0.52
CA GLN A 60 15.73 -2.21 -0.05
C GLN A 60 15.63 -0.68 0.10
N CYS A 61 14.43 -0.11 0.05
CA CYS A 61 14.23 1.35 0.08
C CYS A 61 14.24 1.95 1.50
N PHE A 62 14.09 1.14 2.54
CA PHE A 62 14.03 1.60 3.93
C PHE A 62 15.27 1.16 4.71
N HIS A 63 15.62 1.91 5.77
CA HIS A 63 16.84 1.67 6.56
C HIS A 63 16.80 0.34 7.35
N SER A 64 15.64 -0.29 7.46
CA SER A 64 15.49 -1.68 7.91
C SER A 64 14.29 -2.32 7.21
N ASN A 65 14.22 -3.65 7.28
CA ASN A 65 13.15 -4.41 6.64
C ASN A 65 11.78 -3.95 7.15
N LEU A 66 10.83 -3.80 6.23
CA LEU A 66 9.42 -3.63 6.56
C LEU A 66 8.72 -4.98 6.76
N VAL A 67 9.25 -6.03 6.13
CA VAL A 67 8.76 -7.42 6.27
C VAL A 67 9.94 -8.35 6.47
N ASP A 68 9.93 -9.10 7.56
CA ASP A 68 10.87 -10.20 7.77
C ASP A 68 10.25 -11.52 7.30
N THR A 69 11.08 -12.35 6.67
CA THR A 69 10.68 -13.69 6.23
C THR A 69 11.36 -14.75 7.08
N GLN A 70 10.60 -15.74 7.55
CA GLN A 70 11.14 -16.91 8.21
C GLN A 70 11.36 -17.99 7.15
N THR A 71 12.60 -18.45 7.00
CA THR A 71 12.92 -19.57 6.11
C THR A 71 12.77 -20.88 6.86
N GLY A 72 11.99 -21.82 6.30
CA GLY A 72 11.95 -23.21 6.76
C GLY A 72 10.93 -23.53 7.86
N GLY A 73 9.95 -24.37 7.51
CA GLY A 73 8.99 -25.01 8.40
C GLY A 73 8.10 -25.97 7.60
N THR A 74 7.57 -27.02 8.23
CA THR A 74 6.74 -28.06 7.60
C THR A 74 5.45 -27.55 6.92
N HIS A 75 5.07 -26.30 7.17
CA HIS A 75 3.86 -25.65 6.63
C HIS A 75 4.15 -24.44 5.72
N GLY A 76 5.41 -24.26 5.29
CA GLY A 76 5.84 -23.11 4.49
C GLY A 76 6.36 -21.96 5.36
N GLY A 77 7.33 -21.20 4.82
CA GLY A 77 7.93 -20.06 5.52
C GLY A 77 6.90 -18.96 5.86
N GLY A 78 7.07 -18.33 7.02
CA GLY A 78 6.22 -17.24 7.49
C GLY A 78 6.73 -15.87 7.03
N ALA A 79 5.86 -14.85 7.11
CA ALA A 79 6.23 -13.47 6.91
C ALA A 79 5.60 -12.59 7.99
N VAL A 80 6.40 -11.70 8.58
CA VAL A 80 5.98 -10.83 9.67
C VAL A 80 6.26 -9.39 9.27
N VAL A 81 5.25 -8.53 9.38
CA VAL A 81 5.46 -7.09 9.27
C VAL A 81 6.20 -6.61 10.51
N THR A 82 7.36 -6.01 10.30
CA THR A 82 8.21 -5.52 11.39
C THR A 82 7.58 -4.31 12.09
N GLU A 83 8.13 -3.90 13.22
CA GLU A 83 7.71 -2.66 13.89
C GLU A 83 7.84 -1.44 12.96
N LEU A 84 8.96 -1.34 12.21
CA LEU A 84 9.12 -0.28 11.22
C LEU A 84 8.05 -0.37 10.12
N GLY A 85 7.74 -1.57 9.64
CA GLY A 85 6.68 -1.80 8.66
C GLY A 85 5.33 -1.24 9.12
N GLN A 86 4.96 -1.48 10.38
CA GLN A 86 3.71 -0.96 10.97
C GLN A 86 3.74 0.58 11.11
N ILE A 87 4.88 1.15 11.52
CA ILE A 87 5.06 2.61 11.62
C ILE A 87 4.93 3.27 10.25
N VAL A 88 5.60 2.73 9.23
CA VAL A 88 5.56 3.24 7.84
C VAL A 88 4.14 3.20 7.30
N LEU A 89 3.45 2.07 7.47
CA LEU A 89 2.06 1.92 7.04
C LEU A 89 1.14 2.95 7.70
N LYS A 90 1.24 3.11 9.03
CA LYS A 90 0.43 4.10 9.77
C LYS A 90 0.69 5.53 9.27
N LYS A 91 1.97 5.90 9.08
CA LYS A 91 2.34 7.22 8.57
C LYS A 91 1.84 7.43 7.14
N PHE A 92 1.95 6.42 6.28
CA PHE A 92 1.47 6.48 4.91
C PHE A 92 -0.06 6.69 4.85
N ARG A 93 -0.84 5.94 5.64
CA ARG A 93 -2.31 6.14 5.70
C ARG A 93 -2.69 7.54 6.19
N ALA A 94 -1.97 8.07 7.17
CA ALA A 94 -2.17 9.45 7.62
C ALA A 94 -1.86 10.47 6.50
N MET A 95 -0.79 10.25 5.73
CA MET A 95 -0.47 11.09 4.56
C MET A 95 -1.56 11.02 3.48
N GLU A 96 -2.11 9.84 3.19
CA GLU A 96 -3.22 9.69 2.24
C GLU A 96 -4.45 10.51 2.69
N GLN A 97 -4.81 10.42 3.98
CA GLN A 97 -5.94 11.17 4.54
C GLN A 97 -5.70 12.68 4.47
N GLN A 98 -4.51 13.14 4.86
CA GLN A 98 -4.14 14.56 4.81
C GLN A 98 -4.15 15.10 3.38
N ALA A 99 -3.67 14.32 2.41
CA ALA A 99 -3.69 14.72 1.01
C ALA A 99 -5.11 14.87 0.47
N ILE A 100 -6.03 13.98 0.84
CA ILE A 100 -7.45 14.08 0.47
C ILE A 100 -8.07 15.33 1.08
N GLN A 101 -7.85 15.56 2.37
CA GLN A 101 -8.40 16.72 3.08
C GLN A 101 -7.86 18.04 2.51
N ALA A 102 -6.59 18.08 2.10
CA ALA A 102 -5.95 19.28 1.59
C ALA A 102 -6.49 19.76 0.23
N VAL A 103 -7.20 18.92 -0.52
CA VAL A 103 -7.75 19.27 -1.84
C VAL A 103 -9.28 19.14 -1.90
N GLU A 104 -9.92 18.94 -0.74
CA GLU A 104 -11.35 18.65 -0.66
C GLU A 104 -12.18 19.82 -1.18
N THR A 105 -11.86 21.05 -0.75
CA THR A 105 -12.55 22.27 -1.18
C THR A 105 -12.40 22.50 -2.68
N GLU A 106 -11.20 22.41 -3.23
CA GLU A 106 -10.94 22.58 -4.66
C GLU A 106 -11.64 21.49 -5.49
N PHE A 107 -11.71 20.27 -4.97
CA PHE A 107 -12.44 19.19 -5.62
C PHE A 107 -13.95 19.45 -5.63
N GLU A 108 -14.54 19.94 -4.54
CA GLU A 108 -15.96 20.31 -4.49
C GLU A 108 -16.29 21.39 -5.52
N ASP A 109 -15.44 22.41 -5.65
CA ASP A 109 -15.58 23.45 -6.66
C ASP A 109 -15.46 22.88 -8.08
N LEU A 110 -14.45 22.04 -8.34
CA LEU A 110 -14.27 21.38 -9.64
C LEU A 110 -15.46 20.48 -9.99
N ALA A 111 -16.01 19.78 -9.00
CA ALA A 111 -17.13 18.86 -9.19
C ALA A 111 -18.38 19.55 -9.74
N ASN A 112 -18.57 20.85 -9.48
CA ASN A 112 -19.69 21.65 -10.01
C ASN A 112 -19.63 21.83 -11.54
N TYR A 113 -18.45 21.67 -12.15
CA TYR A 113 -18.27 21.75 -13.60
C TYR A 113 -18.42 20.40 -14.31
N LEU A 114 -18.56 19.30 -13.58
CA LEU A 114 -18.68 17.97 -14.17
C LEU A 114 -20.11 17.73 -14.68
N LYS A 115 -20.22 17.17 -15.89
CA LYS A 115 -21.50 16.70 -16.41
C LYS A 115 -21.96 15.50 -15.58
N VAL A 116 -22.93 15.71 -14.69
CA VAL A 116 -23.66 14.59 -14.07
C VAL A 116 -24.72 14.15 -15.08
N ASN A 117 -24.43 13.09 -15.83
CA ASN A 117 -25.40 12.53 -16.77
C ASN A 117 -26.66 12.11 -15.99
N LYS A 118 -27.81 12.66 -16.39
CA LYS A 118 -29.13 12.32 -15.84
C LYS A 118 -29.50 10.87 -16.17
#